data_AF-A0A6C0L9W8-F1
#
_entry.id   AF-A0A6C0L9W8-F1
#
_cell.length_a   1.000
_cell.length_b   1.000
_cell.length_c   1.000
_cell.angle_alpha   90.00
_cell.angle_beta   90.00
_cell.angle_gamma   90.00
#
_symmetry.space_group_name_H-M   'P 1'
#
loop_
_entity.id
_entity.type
_entity.pdbx_description
1 polymer ?
#
loop_
_entity_poly.entity_id
_entity_poly.type
_entity_poly.pdbx_seq_one_letter_code
_entity_poly.pdbx_strand_id
1 'polypeptide(L)'
;MVLPVAINPLDIFMTSINSNPYFIGIMMLLLNIGGRFLSLEVSKGQEKFLSDPYVRRFLLFAVLFVATRNVMVAAGLTIIVVILLGYLLNENSDLCVFRSTAEKRTEKVESSSFGLSMEETMILKRLQDKQAQAQRVTSEKEKNKEKEDEKRDPSAFDYYMSSITKISS
;
A
#
# COMPACT_ATOMS: atom_id res chain seq x y z
N MET A 1 25.63 29.15 46.10
CA MET A 1 26.18 27.79 46.03
C MET A 1 25.25 26.98 45.15
N VAL A 2 25.58 26.80 43.88
CA VAL A 2 24.75 26.01 42.95
C VAL A 2 25.13 24.55 43.17
N LEU A 3 24.19 23.73 43.63
CA LEU A 3 24.40 22.29 43.77
C LEU A 3 24.76 21.70 42.41
N PRO A 4 25.75 20.79 42.30
CA PRO A 4 25.99 20.06 41.08
C PRO A 4 24.75 19.22 40.80
N VAL A 5 23.96 19.63 39.81
CA VAL A 5 22.87 18.81 39.28
C VAL A 5 23.51 17.53 38.77
N ALA A 6 23.06 16.39 39.30
CA ALA A 6 23.46 15.09 38.78
C ALA A 6 22.96 15.00 37.33
N ILE A 7 23.85 15.29 36.40
CA ILE A 7 23.59 15.14 34.96
C ILE A 7 23.57 13.65 34.67
N ASN A 8 22.37 13.12 34.41
CA ASN A 8 22.25 11.73 34.00
C ASN A 8 22.99 11.56 32.67
N PRO A 9 23.73 10.46 32.47
CA PRO A 9 24.45 10.23 31.21
C PRO A 9 23.49 10.20 30.01
N LEU A 10 22.23 9.83 30.23
CA LEU A 10 21.15 9.89 29.25
C LEU A 10 20.88 11.33 28.80
N ASP A 11 20.80 12.28 29.72
CA ASP A 11 20.50 13.68 29.43
C ASP A 11 21.63 14.34 28.60
N ILE A 12 22.88 13.98 28.88
CA ILE A 12 24.06 14.42 28.13
C ILE A 12 24.00 13.89 26.68
N PHE A 13 23.68 12.60 26.53
CA PHE A 13 23.53 11.97 25.22
C PHE A 13 22.38 12.58 24.42
N MET A 14 21.21 12.77 25.04
CA MET A 14 20.04 13.38 24.41
C MET A 14 20.30 14.82 23.98
N THR A 15 20.94 15.61 24.84
CA THR A 15 21.30 17.00 24.51
C THR A 15 22.27 17.01 23.33
N SER A 16 23.25 16.11 23.34
CA SER A 16 24.24 15.98 22.26
C SER A 16 23.60 15.61 20.92
N ILE A 17 22.58 14.76 20.88
CA ILE A 17 21.85 14.44 19.64
C ILE A 17 20.96 15.60 19.20
N ASN A 18 20.22 16.20 20.13
CA ASN A 18 19.27 17.27 19.84
C ASN A 18 19.94 18.52 19.26
N SER A 19 21.15 18.86 19.74
CA SER A 19 21.89 20.03 19.26
C SER A 19 22.80 19.73 18.06
N ASN A 20 22.92 18.47 17.63
CA ASN A 20 23.84 18.10 16.55
C ASN A 20 23.28 18.53 15.18
N PRO A 21 23.95 19.46 14.47
CA PRO A 21 23.48 19.95 13.17
C PRO A 21 23.47 18.86 12.10
N TYR A 22 24.34 17.85 12.18
CA TYR A 22 24.34 16.72 11.26
C TYR A 22 23.09 15.85 11.44
N PHE A 23 22.71 15.56 12.69
CA PHE A 23 21.50 14.78 12.98
C PHE A 23 20.26 15.52 12.49
N ILE A 24 20.18 16.81 12.80
CA ILE A 24 19.15 17.72 12.30
C ILE A 24 19.08 17.72 10.77
N GLY A 25 20.22 17.84 10.09
CA GLY A 25 20.31 17.86 8.64
C GLY A 25 19.85 16.54 8.00
N ILE A 26 20.26 15.41 8.58
CA ILE A 26 19.84 14.07 8.14
C ILE A 26 18.32 13.92 8.27
N MET A 27 17.73 14.37 9.38
CA MET A 27 16.27 14.30 9.58
C MET A 27 15.50 15.20 8.61
N MET A 28 16.03 16.39 8.28
CA MET A 28 15.45 17.28 7.26
C MET A 28 15.55 16.70 5.85
N LEU A 29 16.64 16.01 5.53
CA LEU A 29 16.84 15.33 4.25
C LEU A 29 15.91 14.12 4.15
N LEU A 30 15.81 13.30 5.21
CA LEU A 30 14.86 12.20 5.31
C LEU A 30 13.42 12.65 5.10
N LEU A 31 13.05 13.84 5.57
CA LEU A 31 11.71 14.40 5.37
C LEU A 31 11.47 14.81 3.92
N ASN A 32 12.47 15.42 3.27
CA ASN A 32 12.40 15.75 1.84
C ASN A 32 12.29 14.50 0.96
N ILE A 33 13.04 13.45 1.29
CA ILE A 33 12.94 12.13 0.67
C ILE A 33 11.55 11.55 0.96
N GLY A 34 11.16 11.43 2.22
CA GLY A 34 9.85 10.90 2.62
C GLY A 34 8.68 11.57 1.89
N GLY A 35 8.67 12.90 1.80
CA GLY A 35 7.63 13.65 1.08
C GLY A 35 7.59 13.35 -0.43
N ARG A 36 8.75 13.26 -1.09
CA ARG A 36 8.83 12.94 -2.52
C ARG A 36 8.47 11.46 -2.80
N PHE A 37 8.81 10.56 -1.89
CA PHE A 37 8.50 9.13 -1.98
C PHE A 37 7.03 8.82 -1.64
N LEU A 38 6.35 9.67 -0.89
CA LEU A 38 4.90 9.61 -0.68
C LEU A 38 4.10 10.14 -1.89
N SER A 39 4.74 10.94 -2.77
CA SER A 39 4.06 11.69 -3.83
C SER A 39 4.42 11.25 -5.26
N LEU A 40 5.46 10.44 -5.50
CA LEU A 40 5.85 9.94 -6.82
C LEU A 40 5.79 8.41 -6.85
N GLU A 41 5.42 7.86 -8.02
CA GLU A 41 5.41 6.43 -8.35
C GLU A 41 6.66 5.72 -7.82
N VAL A 42 6.52 5.13 -6.64
CA VAL A 42 7.60 4.40 -5.99
C VAL A 42 7.83 3.11 -6.75
N SER A 43 9.08 2.74 -7.00
CA SER A 43 9.38 1.42 -7.59
C SER A 43 8.84 0.31 -6.68
N LYS A 44 8.37 -0.81 -7.23
CA LYS A 44 7.80 -1.94 -6.45
C LYS A 44 8.66 -2.40 -5.27
N GLY A 45 9.99 -2.32 -5.40
CA GLY A 45 10.92 -2.65 -4.30
C GLY A 45 10.95 -1.60 -3.19
N GLN A 46 10.82 -0.32 -3.55
CA GLN A 46 10.79 0.81 -2.61
C GLN A 46 9.44 0.89 -1.90
N GLU A 47 8.35 0.60 -2.61
CA GLU A 47 7.02 0.48 -2.03
C GLU A 47 6.98 -0.61 -0.95
N LYS A 48 7.59 -1.78 -1.21
CA LYS A 48 7.70 -2.86 -0.22
C LYS A 48 8.49 -2.45 1.03
N PHE A 49 9.53 -1.63 0.88
CA PHE A 49 10.29 -1.11 2.01
C PHE A 49 9.50 -0.06 2.81
N LEU A 50 8.76 0.83 2.13
CA LEU A 50 7.99 1.90 2.77
C LEU A 50 6.65 1.44 3.37
N SER A 51 6.08 0.37 2.82
CA SER A 51 4.89 -0.30 3.37
C SER A 51 5.18 -1.05 4.65
N ASP A 52 6.46 -1.23 5.01
CA ASP A 52 6.83 -1.78 6.30
C ASP A 52 6.31 -0.84 7.42
N PRO A 53 5.48 -1.36 8.36
CA PRO A 53 4.92 -0.55 9.44
C PRO A 53 5.99 0.09 10.33
N TYR A 54 7.16 -0.51 10.48
CA TYR A 54 8.27 0.09 11.24
C TYR A 54 8.85 1.31 10.52
N VAL A 55 9.05 1.21 9.21
CA VAL A 55 9.56 2.31 8.38
C VAL A 55 8.56 3.46 8.35
N ARG A 56 7.26 3.17 8.22
CA ARG A 56 6.21 4.20 8.26
C ARG A 56 6.16 4.93 9.61
N ARG A 57 6.28 4.21 10.73
CA ARG A 57 6.37 4.80 12.08
C ARG A 57 7.63 5.64 12.26
N PHE A 58 8.76 5.20 11.72
CA PHE A 58 10.01 5.96 11.75
C PHE A 58 9.94 7.26 10.93
N LEU A 59 9.27 7.25 9.76
CA LEU A 59 9.04 8.45 8.98
C LEU A 59 8.15 9.46 9.71
N LEU A 60 7.10 9.00 10.39
CA LEU A 60 6.28 9.86 11.26
C LEU A 60 7.12 10.49 12.39
N PHE A 61 8.00 9.70 13.01
CA PHE A 61 8.95 10.23 14.00
C PHE A 61 9.86 11.31 13.41
N ALA A 62 10.42 11.09 12.22
CA ALA A 62 11.30 12.07 11.56
C ALA A 62 10.56 13.40 11.31
N VAL A 63 9.30 13.35 10.89
CA VAL A 63 8.46 14.56 10.72
C VAL A 63 8.27 15.30 12.05
N LEU A 64 7.91 14.58 13.12
CA LEU A 64 7.70 15.18 14.44
C LEU A 64 9.01 15.68 15.07
N PHE A 65 10.14 15.02 14.82
CA PHE A 65 11.44 15.47 15.28
C PHE A 65 11.86 16.78 14.60
N VAL A 66 11.65 16.91 13.29
CA VAL A 66 11.96 18.18 12.59
C VAL A 66 11.10 19.32 13.15
N ALA A 67 9.84 19.06 13.50
CA ALA A 67 8.94 20.04 14.10
C ALA A 67 9.33 20.44 15.55
N THR A 68 9.74 19.48 16.37
CA THR A 68 9.98 19.71 17.82
C THR A 68 11.43 19.98 18.18
N ARG A 69 12.39 19.57 17.34
CA ARG A 69 13.85 19.64 17.60
C ARG A 69 14.31 18.94 18.88
N ASN A 70 13.50 18.04 19.43
CA ASN A 70 13.81 17.31 20.65
C ASN A 70 13.41 15.84 20.51
N VAL A 71 14.39 14.93 20.55
CA VAL A 71 14.20 13.48 20.37
C VAL A 71 13.22 12.89 21.38
N MET A 72 13.28 13.27 22.66
CA MET A 72 12.38 12.72 23.67
C MET A 72 10.93 13.16 23.46
N VAL A 73 10.73 14.44 23.16
CA VAL A 73 9.40 14.99 22.87
C VAL A 73 8.85 14.39 21.58
N ALA A 74 9.68 14.29 20.54
CA ALA A 74 9.30 13.68 19.26
C ALA A 74 8.92 12.20 19.41
N ALA A 75 9.69 11.43 20.19
CA ALA A 75 9.40 10.02 20.43
C ALA A 75 8.09 9.83 21.19
N GLY A 76 7.88 10.59 22.27
CA GLY A 76 6.63 10.56 23.04
C GLY A 76 5.43 10.96 22.18
N LEU A 77 5.55 12.03 21.41
CA LEU A 77 4.50 12.50 20.51
C LEU A 77 4.19 11.48 19.40
N THR A 78 5.21 10.81 18.87
CA THR A 78 5.03 9.75 17.86
C THR A 78 4.24 8.58 18.43
N ILE A 79 4.55 8.14 19.66
CA ILE A 79 3.81 7.06 20.32
C ILE A 79 2.34 7.45 20.48
N ILE A 80 2.08 8.66 20.96
CA ILE A 80 0.72 9.19 21.11
C ILE A 80 0.00 9.21 19.76
N VAL A 81 0.63 9.74 18.71
CA VAL A 81 0.04 9.80 17.36
C VAL A 81 -0.21 8.41 16.78
N VAL A 82 0.69 7.46 16.96
CA VAL A 82 0.52 6.08 16.48
C VAL A 82 -0.63 5.40 17.22
N ILE A 83 -0.79 5.63 18.53
CA ILE A 83 -1.93 5.11 19.28
C ILE A 83 -3.22 5.79 18.82
N LEU A 84 -3.22 7.11 18.63
CA LEU A 84 -4.38 7.86 18.15
C LEU A 84 -4.84 7.37 16.76
N LEU A 85 -3.92 7.27 15.80
CA LEU A 85 -4.20 6.80 14.45
C LEU A 85 -4.54 5.30 14.41
N GLY A 86 -3.90 4.50 15.28
CA GLY A 86 -4.06 3.05 15.30
C GLY A 86 -5.26 2.54 16.10
N TYR A 87 -5.76 3.31 17.07
CA TYR A 87 -6.88 2.92 17.95
C TYR A 87 -8.05 3.92 17.95
N LEU A 88 -7.79 5.23 18.01
CA LEU A 88 -8.86 6.25 18.11
C LEU A 88 -9.53 6.57 16.76
N LEU A 89 -8.76 6.51 15.67
CA LEU A 89 -9.19 6.76 14.28
C LEU A 89 -9.25 5.49 13.42
N ASN A 90 -8.99 4.33 14.00
CA ASN A 90 -9.04 3.06 13.30
C ASN A 90 -10.46 2.48 13.38
N GLU A 91 -11.11 2.35 12.23
CA GLU A 91 -12.48 1.87 12.05
C GLU A 91 -12.73 0.43 12.54
N ASN A 92 -11.66 -0.32 12.84
CA ASN A 92 -11.70 -1.69 13.40
C ASN A 92 -11.61 -1.74 14.94
N SER A 93 -11.48 -0.61 15.63
CA SER A 93 -11.38 -0.55 17.10
C SER A 93 -12.69 -0.08 17.73
N ASP A 94 -13.13 -0.72 18.82
CA ASP A 94 -14.38 -0.41 19.55
C ASP A 94 -14.48 1.04 20.07
N LEU A 95 -13.35 1.77 20.08
CA LEU A 95 -13.19 3.16 20.52
C LEU A 95 -13.11 4.16 19.36
N CYS A 96 -13.53 3.78 18.14
CA CYS A 96 -13.48 4.67 16.99
C CYS A 96 -14.35 5.92 17.23
N VAL A 97 -13.70 7.07 17.46
CA VAL A 97 -14.36 8.37 17.70
C VAL A 97 -15.24 8.77 16.51
N PHE A 98 -14.90 8.28 15.31
CA PHE A 98 -15.64 8.54 14.07
C PHE A 98 -17.05 7.93 14.06
N ARG A 99 -17.33 6.89 14.86
CA ARG A 99 -18.67 6.28 14.92
C ARG A 99 -19.71 7.20 15.58
N SER A 100 -19.29 8.11 16.46
CA SER A 100 -20.22 9.01 17.17
C SER A 100 -20.56 10.29 16.41
N THR A 101 -19.77 10.68 15.42
CA THR A 101 -19.86 12.02 14.78
C THR A 101 -20.38 11.98 13.34
N ALA A 102 -20.63 10.79 12.81
CA ALA A 102 -21.09 10.58 11.43
C ALA A 102 -22.50 11.13 11.11
N GLU A 103 -23.21 11.76 12.06
CA GLU A 103 -24.46 12.44 11.71
C GLU A 103 -24.26 13.88 11.21
N LYS A 104 -23.17 14.59 11.54
CA LYS A 104 -23.01 15.98 11.06
C LYS A 104 -21.56 16.38 10.79
N ARG A 105 -21.32 16.65 9.50
CA ARG A 105 -20.26 17.44 8.86
C ARG A 105 -19.23 16.64 8.07
N THR A 106 -19.48 16.63 6.77
CA THR A 106 -18.48 16.84 5.72
C THR A 106 -17.43 17.89 6.14
N GLU A 107 -16.27 17.44 6.57
CA GLU A 107 -15.03 18.14 6.26
C GLU A 107 -13.93 17.10 6.08
N LYS A 108 -13.32 17.17 4.90
CA LYS A 108 -12.40 16.19 4.34
C LYS A 108 -11.08 16.26 5.10
N VAL A 109 -11.00 15.56 6.23
CA VAL A 109 -9.73 15.29 6.89
C VAL A 109 -8.99 14.28 6.00
N GLU A 110 -8.00 14.77 5.27
CA GLU A 110 -7.05 13.94 4.54
C GLU A 110 -6.23 13.12 5.54
N SER A 111 -6.81 12.01 6.01
CA SER A 111 -6.01 10.86 6.36
C SER A 111 -5.29 10.46 5.08
N SER A 112 -3.98 10.66 5.03
CA SER A 112 -3.09 10.11 4.01
C SER A 112 -3.13 8.58 4.12
N SER A 113 -4.25 8.05 3.65
CA SER A 113 -4.46 6.65 3.35
C SER A 113 -3.49 6.35 2.23
N PHE A 114 -2.38 5.71 2.62
CA PHE A 114 -1.45 5.07 1.71
C PHE A 114 -2.18 3.87 1.09
N GLY A 115 -3.16 4.19 0.25
CA GLY A 115 -3.92 3.31 -0.60
C GLY A 115 -3.75 3.81 -2.02
N LEU A 116 -3.96 2.91 -2.97
CA LEU A 116 -3.85 3.16 -4.41
C LEU A 116 -4.45 4.51 -4.78
N SER A 117 -3.70 5.30 -5.55
CA SER A 117 -4.21 6.54 -6.13
C SER A 117 -5.50 6.25 -6.90
N MET A 118 -6.42 7.22 -6.95
CA MET A 118 -7.69 7.04 -7.67
C MET A 118 -7.47 6.62 -9.13
N GLU A 119 -6.37 7.02 -9.73
CA GLU A 119 -5.98 6.59 -11.06
C GLU A 119 -5.63 5.09 -11.13
N GLU A 120 -4.87 4.58 -10.17
CA GLU A 120 -4.47 3.17 -10.08
C GLU A 120 -5.67 2.25 -9.84
N THR A 121 -6.65 2.69 -9.03
CA THR A 121 -7.89 1.92 -8.83
C THR A 121 -8.74 1.84 -10.11
N MET A 122 -8.79 2.91 -10.92
CA MET A 122 -9.45 2.87 -12.23
C MET A 122 -8.72 1.96 -13.22
N ILE A 123 -7.38 1.97 -13.20
CA ILE A 123 -6.57 1.10 -14.06
C ILE A 123 -6.79 -0.37 -13.69
N LEU A 124 -6.76 -0.71 -12.39
CA LEU A 124 -7.04 -2.07 -11.91
C LEU A 124 -8.43 -2.54 -12.31
N LYS A 125 -9.46 -1.69 -12.15
CA LYS A 125 -10.83 -2.03 -12.57
C LYS A 125 -10.91 -2.29 -14.07
N ARG A 126 -10.30 -1.44 -14.90
CA ARG A 126 -10.26 -1.62 -16.36
C ARG A 126 -9.50 -2.89 -16.77
N LEU A 127 -8.42 -3.24 -16.09
CA LEU A 127 -7.67 -4.47 -16.34
C LEU A 127 -8.50 -5.71 -15.99
N GLN A 128 -9.21 -5.67 -14.85
CA GLN A 128 -10.05 -6.77 -14.40
C GLN A 128 -11.26 -6.98 -15.32
N ASP A 129 -11.90 -5.90 -15.76
CA ASP A 129 -12.99 -5.94 -16.75
C ASP A 129 -12.50 -6.50 -18.10
N LYS A 130 -11.30 -6.10 -18.55
CA LYS A 130 -10.70 -6.63 -19.80
C LYS A 130 -10.34 -8.11 -19.68
N GLN A 131 -9.83 -8.56 -18.53
CA GLN A 131 -9.54 -9.99 -18.31
C GLN A 131 -10.82 -10.82 -18.26
N ALA A 132 -11.87 -10.33 -17.60
CA ALA A 132 -13.16 -11.00 -17.57
C ALA A 132 -13.80 -11.08 -18.97
N GLN A 133 -13.67 -10.04 -19.79
CA GLN A 133 -14.12 -10.07 -21.19
C GLN A 133 -13.31 -11.04 -22.04
N ALA A 134 -11.99 -11.05 -21.90
CA ALA A 134 -11.13 -11.98 -22.63
C ALA A 134 -11.46 -13.45 -22.30
N GLN A 135 -11.71 -13.76 -21.02
CA GLN A 135 -12.14 -15.09 -20.61
C GLN A 135 -13.51 -15.47 -21.19
N ARG A 136 -14.49 -14.55 -21.17
CA ARG A 136 -15.81 -14.79 -21.79
C ARG A 136 -15.72 -15.10 -23.28
N VAL A 137 -14.89 -14.35 -24.01
CA VAL A 137 -14.68 -14.56 -25.45
C VAL A 137 -13.99 -15.90 -25.73
N THR A 138 -13.01 -16.30 -24.92
CA THR A 138 -12.35 -17.60 -25.05
C THR A 138 -13.32 -18.75 -24.75
N SER A 139 -14.11 -18.65 -23.67
CA SER A 139 -15.11 -19.66 -23.31
C SER A 139 -16.26 -19.77 -24.33
N GLU A 140 -16.66 -18.67 -24.98
CA GLU A 140 -17.65 -18.70 -26.07
C GLU A 140 -17.08 -19.30 -27.36
N LYS A 141 -15.81 -19.03 -27.68
CA LYS A 141 -15.14 -19.66 -28.83
C LYS A 141 -14.98 -21.17 -28.65
N GLU A 142 -14.65 -21.63 -27.44
CA GLU A 142 -14.56 -23.06 -27.13
C GLU A 142 -15.92 -23.74 -27.23
N LYS A 143 -16.98 -23.16 -26.67
CA LYS A 143 -18.36 -23.69 -26.79
C LYS A 143 -18.89 -23.71 -28.22
N ASN A 144 -18.53 -22.74 -29.05
CA ASN A 144 -18.94 -22.74 -30.46
C ASN A 144 -18.16 -23.75 -31.29
N LYS A 145 -16.86 -23.95 -31.01
CA LYS A 145 -16.07 -25.03 -31.62
C LYS A 145 -16.63 -26.41 -31.28
N GLU A 146 -16.93 -26.65 -30.01
CA GLU A 146 -17.47 -27.93 -29.54
C GLU A 146 -18.84 -28.24 -30.17
N LYS A 147 -19.69 -27.23 -30.34
CA LYS A 147 -20.96 -27.36 -31.08
C LYS A 147 -20.78 -27.55 -32.60
N GLU A 148 -19.72 -27.01 -33.21
CA GLU A 148 -19.39 -27.24 -34.62
C GLU A 148 -18.77 -28.63 -34.85
N ASP A 149 -18.00 -29.14 -33.89
CA ASP A 149 -17.46 -30.49 -33.91
C ASP A 149 -18.54 -31.56 -33.66
N GLU A 150 -19.52 -31.29 -32.78
CA GLU A 150 -20.65 -32.20 -32.50
C GLU A 150 -21.68 -32.28 -33.65
N LYS A 151 -21.82 -31.21 -34.45
CA LYS A 151 -22.72 -31.19 -35.63
C LYS A 151 -22.13 -31.87 -36.87
N ARG A 152 -20.86 -32.27 -36.84
CA ARG A 152 -20.17 -32.87 -37.98
C ARG A 152 -20.60 -34.35 -38.08
N ASP A 153 -21.36 -34.67 -39.11
CA ASP A 153 -21.96 -35.99 -39.34
C ASP A 153 -20.89 -37.11 -39.23
N PRO A 154 -20.94 -37.97 -38.18
CA PRO A 154 -19.89 -38.97 -37.92
C PRO A 154 -19.75 -40.00 -39.05
N SER A 155 -20.82 -40.20 -39.83
CA SER A 155 -20.87 -41.20 -40.90
C SER A 155 -19.97 -40.88 -42.11
N ALA A 156 -19.79 -39.60 -42.44
CA ALA A 156 -19.00 -39.18 -43.60
C ALA A 156 -17.49 -39.28 -43.34
N PHE A 157 -17.06 -39.01 -42.11
CA PHE A 157 -15.67 -39.14 -41.69
C PHE A 157 -15.24 -40.60 -41.65
N ASP A 158 -16.07 -41.48 -41.07
CA ASP A 158 -15.81 -42.93 -41.01
C ASP A 158 -15.77 -43.57 -42.41
N TYR A 159 -16.63 -43.13 -43.33
CA TYR A 159 -16.62 -43.60 -44.72
C TYR A 159 -15.34 -43.20 -45.48
N TYR A 160 -14.85 -41.98 -45.25
CA TYR A 160 -13.61 -41.47 -45.86
C TYR A 160 -12.36 -42.15 -45.29
N MET A 161 -12.28 -42.30 -43.97
CA MET A 161 -11.19 -43.04 -43.31
C MET A 161 -11.18 -44.51 -43.74
N SER A 162 -12.35 -45.16 -43.82
CA SER A 162 -12.48 -46.53 -44.32
C SER A 162 -11.99 -46.67 -45.78
N SER A 163 -12.28 -45.67 -46.62
CA SER A 163 -11.86 -45.66 -48.03
C SER A 163 -10.35 -45.47 -48.19
N ILE A 164 -9.72 -44.58 -47.42
CA ILE A 164 -8.25 -44.38 -47.46
C ILE A 164 -7.52 -45.62 -46.97
N THR A 165 -8.02 -46.27 -45.91
CA THR A 165 -7.40 -47.47 -45.36
C THR A 165 -7.43 -48.64 -46.36
N LYS A 166 -8.49 -48.73 -47.18
CA LYS A 166 -8.60 -49.71 -48.27
C LYS A 166 -7.72 -49.44 -49.49
N ILE A 167 -7.25 -48.20 -49.68
CA ILE A 167 -6.35 -47.83 -50.79
C ILE A 167 -4.88 -48.07 -50.42
N SER A 168 -4.56 -48.17 -49.12
CA SER A 168 -3.22 -48.36 -48.58
C SER A 168 -2.87 -49.83 -48.23
N SER A 169 -3.77 -50.78 -48.49
CA SER A 169 -3.52 -52.25 -48.41
C SER A 169 -3.65 -52.87 -49.79
#